data_AF-A0A496UQZ7-F1
#
_entry.id   AF-A0A496UQZ7-F1
#
_cell.length_a   1.000
_cell.length_b   1.000
_cell.length_c   1.000
_cell.angle_alpha   90.00
_cell.angle_beta   90.00
_cell.angle_gamma   90.00
#
_symmetry.space_group_name_H-M   'P 1'
#
loop_
_entity.id
_entity.type
_entity.pdbx_description
1 polymer ?
#
loop_
_entity_poly.entity_id
_entity_poly.type
_entity_poly.pdbx_seq_one_letter_code
_entity_poly.pdbx_strand_id
1 'polypeptide(L)'
;SAVITGSLGIYALKSAGLVKLHPKPGSLGSSAVGGLIFGVGFATLGYCPGTVSGAVGTGALDALLGGVAGILIGSGLYAGLYPRLRRGILQKGDFGTKTIPEILNVNPWLVVIPGCLILAALLLFLENTGL
;
A
#
# COMPACT_ATOMS: atom_id res chain seq x y z
N SER A 1 8.35 -7.75 12.10
CA SER A 1 7.73 -6.78 11.16
C SER A 1 7.55 -7.42 9.79
N ALA A 2 6.31 -7.53 9.29
CA ALA A 2 6.03 -8.12 7.98
C ALA A 2 6.65 -7.32 6.81
N VAL A 3 6.83 -6.01 6.98
CA VAL A 3 7.43 -5.11 5.98
C VAL A 3 8.90 -5.45 5.73
N ILE A 4 9.66 -5.71 6.80
CA ILE A 4 11.09 -6.06 6.73
C ILE A 4 11.25 -7.40 6.04
N THR A 5 10.52 -8.43 6.50
CA THR A 5 10.60 -9.78 5.92
C THR A 5 10.15 -9.81 4.46
N GLY A 6 9.05 -9.10 4.13
CA GLY A 6 8.55 -9.02 2.76
C GLY A 6 9.51 -8.29 1.83
N SER A 7 10.12 -7.20 2.29
CA SER A 7 11.10 -6.44 1.50
C SER A 7 12.35 -7.28 1.24
N LEU A 8 12.95 -7.89 2.27
CA LEU A 8 14.12 -8.76 2.12
C LEU A 8 13.83 -9.96 1.22
N GLY A 9 12.69 -10.62 1.41
CA GLY A 9 12.28 -11.78 0.61
C GLY A 9 12.08 -11.44 -0.87
N ILE A 10 11.32 -10.39 -1.18
CA ILE A 10 11.06 -9.99 -2.57
C ILE A 10 12.35 -9.56 -3.28
N TYR A 11 13.24 -8.83 -2.58
CA TYR A 11 14.52 -8.42 -3.18
C TYR A 11 15.50 -9.59 -3.36
N ALA A 12 15.48 -10.60 -2.47
CA ALA A 12 16.23 -11.84 -2.66
C ALA A 12 15.73 -12.64 -3.88
N LEU A 13 14.41 -12.75 -4.05
CA LEU A 13 13.82 -13.41 -5.21
C LEU A 13 14.08 -12.63 -6.51
N LYS A 14 14.09 -11.29 -6.44
CA LYS A 14 14.47 -10.44 -7.56
C LYS A 14 15.94 -10.65 -7.94
N SER A 15 16.87 -10.72 -6.98
CA SER A 15 18.30 -10.96 -7.27
C SER A 15 18.57 -12.36 -7.80
N ALA A 16 17.75 -13.34 -7.42
CA ALA A 16 17.79 -14.70 -7.97
C ALA A 16 17.18 -14.80 -9.39
N GLY A 17 16.67 -13.69 -9.95
CA GLY A 17 16.05 -13.66 -11.28
C GLY A 17 14.66 -14.32 -11.35
N LEU A 18 14.09 -14.72 -10.21
CA LEU A 18 12.82 -15.45 -10.12
C LEU A 18 11.59 -14.53 -10.22
N VAL A 19 11.75 -13.23 -9.92
CA VAL A 19 10.63 -12.27 -9.86
C VAL A 19 11.00 -10.95 -10.52
N LYS A 20 10.07 -10.38 -11.31
CA LYS A 20 10.14 -9.02 -11.84
C LYS A 20 9.19 -8.11 -11.07
N LEU A 21 9.74 -7.01 -10.53
CA LEU A 21 8.94 -5.97 -9.88
C LEU A 21 8.20 -5.16 -10.94
N HIS A 22 6.89 -5.03 -10.78
CA HIS A 22 6.05 -4.13 -11.56
C HIS A 22 5.49 -3.04 -10.64
N PRO A 23 6.31 -2.04 -10.27
CA PRO A 23 5.84 -0.91 -9.47
C PRO A 23 4.77 -0.14 -10.25
N LYS A 24 3.66 0.16 -9.59
CA LYS A 24 2.61 0.99 -10.18
C LYS A 24 3.11 2.44 -10.25
N PRO A 25 2.87 3.18 -11.35
CA PRO A 25 3.25 4.59 -11.42
C PRO A 25 2.59 5.35 -10.28
N GLY A 26 3.41 6.07 -9.52
CA GLY A 26 2.95 6.86 -8.38
C GLY A 26 2.54 8.24 -8.84
N SER A 27 1.35 8.69 -8.45
CA SER A 27 0.91 10.08 -8.68
C SER A 27 0.49 10.70 -7.35
N LEU A 28 1.02 11.89 -7.03
CA LEU A 28 0.72 12.58 -5.78
C LEU A 28 -0.79 12.80 -5.62
N GLY A 29 -1.47 13.20 -6.70
CA GLY A 29 -2.91 13.42 -6.70
C GLY A 29 -3.70 12.14 -6.46
N SER A 30 -3.24 11.00 -6.99
CA SER A 30 -3.89 9.71 -6.78
C SER A 30 -3.66 9.17 -5.36
N SER A 31 -2.44 9.29 -4.84
CA SER A 31 -2.05 8.74 -3.54
C SER A 31 -2.58 9.56 -2.37
N ALA A 32 -2.54 10.90 -2.45
CA ALA A 32 -3.05 11.76 -1.39
C ALA A 32 -4.58 11.70 -1.30
N VAL A 33 -5.28 11.93 -2.41
CA VAL A 33 -6.75 11.96 -2.42
C VAL A 33 -7.32 10.55 -2.17
N GLY A 34 -6.76 9.53 -2.84
CA GLY A 34 -7.18 8.14 -2.62
C GLY A 34 -6.87 7.67 -1.20
N GLY A 35 -5.70 8.00 -0.67
CA GLY A 35 -5.30 7.65 0.70
C GLY A 35 -6.18 8.29 1.77
N LEU A 36 -6.58 9.56 1.59
CA LEU A 36 -7.50 10.23 2.50
C LEU A 36 -8.90 9.60 2.49
N ILE A 37 -9.47 9.36 1.31
CA ILE A 37 -10.79 8.72 1.19
C ILE A 37 -10.76 7.31 1.79
N PHE A 38 -9.72 6.54 1.48
CA PHE A 38 -9.51 5.21 2.06
C PHE A 38 -9.36 5.28 3.58
N GLY A 39 -8.60 6.24 4.09
CA GLY A 39 -8.41 6.46 5.53
C GLY A 39 -9.70 6.81 6.25
N VAL A 40 -10.57 7.65 5.66
CA VAL A 40 -11.89 7.96 6.22
C VAL A 40 -12.77 6.71 6.27
N GLY A 41 -12.80 5.91 5.19
CA GLY A 41 -13.56 4.65 5.17
C GLY A 41 -13.03 3.63 6.18
N PHE A 42 -11.71 3.55 6.35
CA PHE A 42 -11.08 2.71 7.37
C PHE A 42 -11.43 3.19 8.79
N ALA A 43 -11.43 4.51 9.04
CA ALA A 43 -11.76 5.08 10.34
C ALA A 43 -13.24 4.88 10.72
N THR A 44 -14.16 4.86 9.75
CA THR A 44 -15.58 4.66 10.02
C THR A 44 -15.97 3.20 10.21
N LEU A 45 -15.42 2.28 9.40
CA LEU A 45 -15.75 0.86 9.45
C LEU A 45 -14.84 0.06 10.39
N GLY A 46 -13.65 0.56 10.72
CA GLY A 46 -12.66 -0.14 11.53
C GLY A 46 -12.00 -1.34 10.84
N TYR A 47 -12.33 -1.59 9.57
CA TYR A 47 -11.79 -2.71 8.81
C TYR A 47 -10.98 -2.25 7.60
N CYS A 48 -9.80 -2.82 7.43
CA CYS A 48 -9.03 -2.73 6.19
C CYS A 48 -9.45 -3.88 5.25
N PRO A 49 -9.13 -3.83 3.95
CA PRO A 49 -9.65 -4.81 2.98
C PRO A 49 -9.28 -6.26 3.31
N GLY A 50 -8.13 -6.50 3.96
CA GLY A 50 -7.72 -7.84 4.41
C GLY A 50 -8.43 -8.30 5.69
N THR A 51 -8.76 -7.40 6.62
CA THR A 51 -9.51 -7.77 7.82
C THR A 51 -10.99 -7.95 7.51
N VAL A 52 -11.56 -7.20 6.55
CA VAL A 52 -12.93 -7.43 6.07
C VAL A 52 -13.09 -8.86 5.56
N SER A 53 -12.19 -9.35 4.70
CA SER A 53 -12.31 -10.71 4.16
C SER A 53 -12.19 -11.79 5.24
N GLY A 54 -11.31 -11.59 6.21
CA GLY A 54 -11.22 -12.46 7.39
C GLY A 54 -12.50 -12.44 8.25
N ALA A 55 -13.01 -11.25 8.55
CA ALA A 55 -14.21 -11.06 9.37
C ALA A 55 -15.47 -11.66 8.72
N VAL A 56 -15.60 -11.53 7.40
CA VAL A 56 -16.64 -12.22 6.63
C VAL A 56 -16.55 -13.74 6.77
N GLY A 57 -15.34 -14.30 6.70
CA GLY A 57 -15.10 -15.73 6.93
C GLY A 57 -15.52 -16.20 8.34
N THR A 58 -15.47 -15.30 9.33
CA THR A 58 -15.95 -15.57 10.71
C THR A 58 -17.46 -15.34 10.90
N GLY A 59 -18.19 -14.89 9.87
CA GLY A 59 -19.64 -14.67 9.93
C GLY A 59 -20.06 -13.26 10.36
N ALA A 60 -19.13 -12.30 10.38
CA ALA A 60 -19.43 -10.91 10.73
C ALA A 60 -20.29 -10.23 9.63
N LEU A 61 -21.57 -10.00 9.94
CA LEU A 61 -22.53 -9.40 9.00
C LEU A 61 -22.23 -7.93 8.72
N ASP A 62 -21.65 -7.21 9.67
CA ASP A 62 -21.15 -5.84 9.52
C ASP A 62 -20.01 -5.76 8.50
N ALA A 63 -19.07 -6.71 8.52
CA ALA A 63 -18.01 -6.79 7.53
C ALA A 63 -18.54 -7.16 6.14
N LEU A 64 -19.56 -8.02 6.06
CA LEU A 64 -20.16 -8.43 4.79
C LEU A 64 -21.02 -7.32 4.17
N LEU A 65 -21.96 -6.77 4.92
CA LEU A 65 -22.93 -5.81 4.42
C LEU A 65 -22.40 -4.38 4.39
N GLY A 66 -21.58 -3.98 5.37
CA GLY A 66 -20.96 -2.67 5.41
C GLY A 66 -19.63 -2.64 4.64
N GLY A 67 -18.73 -3.57 4.95
CA GLY A 67 -17.39 -3.62 4.37
C GLY A 67 -17.38 -4.06 2.90
N VAL A 68 -17.79 -5.30 2.62
CA VAL A 68 -17.70 -5.86 1.26
C VAL A 68 -18.61 -5.14 0.28
N ALA A 69 -19.87 -4.89 0.63
CA ALA A 69 -20.77 -4.15 -0.26
C ALA A 69 -20.28 -2.72 -0.51
N GLY A 70 -19.77 -2.03 0.52
CA GLY A 70 -19.16 -0.72 0.39
C GLY A 70 -17.94 -0.71 -0.53
N ILE A 71 -17.06 -1.71 -0.42
CA ILE A 71 -15.91 -1.88 -1.31
C ILE A 71 -16.36 -2.14 -2.75
N LEU A 72 -17.36 -3.00 -2.97
CA LEU A 72 -17.87 -3.32 -4.30
C LEU A 72 -18.52 -2.11 -4.97
N ILE A 73 -19.39 -1.40 -4.26
CA ILE A 73 -20.06 -0.20 -4.79
C ILE A 73 -19.05 0.92 -5.02
N GLY A 74 -18.17 1.17 -4.04
CA GLY A 74 -17.14 2.21 -4.14
C GLY A 74 -16.14 1.96 -5.27
N SER A 75 -15.68 0.71 -5.44
CA SER A 75 -14.78 0.33 -6.54
C SER A 75 -15.48 0.36 -7.90
N GLY A 76 -16.75 -0.04 -7.98
CA GLY A 76 -17.57 0.08 -9.20
C GLY A 76 -17.79 1.54 -9.61
N LEU A 77 -18.16 2.41 -8.66
CA LEU A 77 -18.32 3.84 -8.92
C LEU A 77 -17.00 4.48 -9.35
N TYR A 78 -15.90 4.14 -8.66
CA TYR A 78 -14.58 4.61 -9.01
C TYR A 78 -14.18 4.15 -10.43
N ALA A 79 -14.45 2.89 -10.80
CA ALA A 79 -14.17 2.38 -12.15
C ALA A 79 -14.93 3.15 -13.23
N GLY A 80 -16.21 3.48 -13.00
CA GLY A 80 -17.02 4.28 -13.92
C GLY A 80 -16.57 5.73 -14.06
N LEU A 81 -16.13 6.35 -12.96
CA LEU A 81 -15.65 7.74 -12.94
C LEU A 81 -14.15 7.86 -13.28
N TYR A 82 -13.40 6.77 -13.26
CA TYR A 82 -11.97 6.71 -13.56
C TYR A 82 -11.56 7.43 -14.85
N PRO A 83 -12.22 7.27 -16.01
CA PRO A 83 -11.84 7.98 -17.24
C PRO A 83 -12.01 9.51 -17.17
N ARG A 84 -12.82 10.02 -16.23
CA ARG A 84 -12.93 11.46 -15.94
C ARG A 84 -11.90 11.91 -14.91
N LEU A 85 -11.72 11.15 -13.83
CA LEU A 85 -10.73 11.46 -12.80
C LEU A 85 -9.30 11.42 -13.32
N ARG A 86 -8.99 10.46 -14.21
CA ARG A 86 -7.68 10.29 -14.84
C ARG A 86 -7.24 11.50 -15.65
N ARG A 87 -8.17 12.20 -16.32
CA ARG A 87 -7.87 13.39 -17.13
C ARG A 87 -7.64 14.66 -16.30
N GLY A 88 -8.00 14.65 -15.02
CA GLY A 88 -7.87 15.80 -14.13
C GLY A 88 -6.88 15.56 -13.00
N ILE A 89 -7.40 15.18 -11.82
CA ILE A 89 -6.67 15.17 -10.55
C ILE A 89 -5.65 14.01 -10.48
N LEU A 90 -5.92 12.88 -11.13
CA LEU A 90 -5.07 11.68 -11.02
C LEU A 90 -3.74 11.79 -11.79
N GLN A 91 -3.61 12.65 -12.79
CA GLN A 91 -2.35 12.90 -13.49
C GLN A 91 -1.52 14.04 -12.88
N LYS A 92 -2.08 14.75 -11.89
CA LYS A 92 -1.40 15.90 -11.29
C LYS A 92 -0.30 15.42 -10.35
N GLY A 93 0.95 15.65 -10.73
CA GLY A 93 2.13 15.18 -9.99
C GLY A 93 2.43 13.70 -10.19
N ASP A 94 2.37 13.22 -11.44
CA ASP A 94 2.84 11.88 -11.81
C ASP A 94 4.36 11.78 -11.64
N PHE A 95 4.81 10.96 -10.69
CA PHE A 95 6.24 10.66 -10.46
C PHE A 95 6.73 9.51 -11.36
N GLY A 96 5.86 8.96 -12.22
CA GLY A 96 6.15 7.81 -13.05
C GLY A 96 6.29 6.52 -12.24
N THR A 97 6.75 5.47 -12.92
CA THR A 97 7.02 4.13 -12.34
C THR A 97 8.34 4.02 -11.58
N LYS A 98 9.09 5.12 -11.44
CA LYS A 98 10.46 5.04 -10.93
C LYS A 98 10.45 4.82 -9.42
N THR A 99 10.91 3.66 -9.02
CA THR A 99 11.18 3.37 -7.60
C THR A 99 12.38 4.21 -7.13
N ILE A 100 12.45 4.56 -5.83
CA ILE A 100 13.57 5.32 -5.24
C ILE A 100 14.97 4.80 -5.68
N PRO A 101 15.24 3.47 -5.73
CA PRO A 101 16.50 2.95 -6.27
C PRO A 101 16.71 3.17 -7.77
N GLU A 102 15.63 3.22 -8.58
CA GLU A 102 15.71 3.51 -10.02
C GLU A 102 15.93 5.01 -10.30
N ILE A 103 15.43 5.90 -9.44
CA ILE A 103 15.70 7.34 -9.54
C ILE A 103 17.16 7.65 -9.17
N LEU A 104 17.70 6.99 -8.14
CA LEU A 104 19.09 7.15 -7.71
C LEU A 104 20.09 6.28 -8.51
N ASN A 105 19.65 5.40 -9.41
CA ASN A 105 20.49 4.45 -10.15
C ASN A 105 21.44 3.61 -9.26
N VAL A 106 21.05 3.36 -8.01
CA VAL A 106 21.86 2.62 -7.03
C VAL A 106 21.37 1.20 -6.89
N ASN A 107 22.29 0.31 -6.51
CA ASN A 107 21.97 -1.09 -6.24
C ASN A 107 20.82 -1.16 -5.20
N PRO A 108 19.71 -1.85 -5.49
CA PRO A 108 18.55 -1.89 -4.60
C PRO A 108 18.87 -2.32 -3.16
N TRP A 109 19.89 -3.16 -2.98
CA TRP A 109 20.37 -3.59 -1.67
C TRP A 109 20.91 -2.42 -0.82
N LEU A 110 21.45 -1.37 -1.44
CA LEU A 110 21.96 -0.19 -0.76
C LEU A 110 20.83 0.68 -0.16
N VAL A 111 19.59 0.52 -0.63
CA VAL A 111 18.41 1.23 -0.07
C VAL A 111 17.68 0.33 0.92
N VAL A 112 17.56 -0.97 0.60
CA VAL A 112 16.81 -1.94 1.42
C VAL A 112 17.50 -2.20 2.75
N ILE A 113 18.84 -2.36 2.77
CA ILE A 113 19.59 -2.65 4.00
C ILE A 113 19.46 -1.51 5.02
N PRO A 114 19.80 -0.24 4.71
CA PRO A 114 19.64 0.85 5.67
C PRO A 114 18.17 1.09 6.01
N GLY A 115 17.23 0.94 5.06
CA GLY A 115 15.80 1.06 5.35
C GLY A 115 15.31 0.02 6.37
N CYS A 116 15.74 -1.23 6.25
CA CYS A 116 15.44 -2.28 7.21
C CYS A 116 16.10 -2.01 8.57
N LEU A 117 17.33 -1.51 8.58
CA LEU A 117 18.07 -1.15 9.80
C LEU A 117 17.40 -0.02 10.57
N ILE A 118 16.97 1.04 9.88
CA ILE A 118 16.25 2.16 10.48
C ILE A 118 14.90 1.70 11.05
N LEU A 119 14.14 0.90 10.30
CA LEU A 119 12.86 0.36 10.78
C LEU A 119 13.04 -0.56 11.98
N ALA A 120 14.07 -1.41 11.98
CA ALA A 120 14.38 -2.29 13.11
C ALA A 120 14.81 -1.47 14.33
N ALA A 121 15.67 -0.46 14.16
CA ALA A 121 16.08 0.43 15.24
C ALA A 121 14.89 1.21 15.83
N LEU A 122 13.99 1.70 14.98
CA LEU A 122 12.76 2.37 15.41
C LEU A 122 11.85 1.42 16.21
N LEU A 123 11.65 0.18 15.74
CA LEU A 123 10.84 -0.80 16.47
C LEU A 123 11.45 -1.14 17.83
N LEU A 124 12.77 -1.37 17.88
CA LEU A 124 13.47 -1.67 19.14
C LEU A 124 13.44 -0.47 20.09
N PHE A 125 13.52 0.75 19.56
CA PHE A 125 13.35 1.97 20.36
C PHE A 125 11.95 2.05 20.94
N LEU A 126 10.90 1.82 20.13
CA LEU A 126 9.51 1.82 20.58
C LEU A 126 9.29 0.76 21.68
N GLU A 127 9.76 -0.46 21.44
CA GLU A 127 9.68 -1.57 22.39
C GLU A 127 10.37 -1.25 23.71
N ASN A 128 11.55 -0.62 23.66
CA ASN A 128 12.29 -0.23 24.86
C ASN A 128 11.65 0.96 25.60
N THR A 129 10.89 1.81 24.90
CA THR A 129 10.05 2.86 25.51
C THR A 129 8.69 2.36 26.02
N GLY A 130 8.35 1.08 25.80
CA GLY A 130 7.13 0.47 26.33
C GLY A 130 5.83 0.90 25.64
N LEU A 131 5.90 1.33 24.37
CA LEU A 131 4.75 1.60 23.49
C LEU A 131 4.53 0.43 22.52
#